data_AF-A7KZK0-F1
#
_entry.id   AF-A7KZK0-F1
#
_cell.length_a   1.000
_cell.length_b   1.000
_cell.length_c   1.000
_cell.angle_alpha   90.00
_cell.angle_beta   90.00
_cell.angle_gamma   90.00
#
_symmetry.space_group_name_H-M   'P 1'
#
loop_
_entity.id
_entity.type
_entity.pdbx_description
1 polymer ?
#
loop_
_entity_poly.entity_id
_entity_poly.type
_entity_poly.pdbx_seq_one_letter_code
_entity_poly.pdbx_strand_id
1 'polypeptide(L)'
;KACEAIVAELKALAKPVAGNKKQIAQVATISANSDEKIGELIANAMEKVGKDGVITVEEAKSINDELSVVEGMQFDRGYLSPYFITNADKMICELSNPLVLLFDKKITNLKDLLPVLEAAQKNARPLLIIAEDMEGEALT
;
A
#
# COMPACT_ATOMS: atom_id res chain seq x y z
N LYS A 1 36.00 4.96 7.35
CA LYS A 1 36.77 4.01 8.19
C LYS A 1 36.10 3.71 9.54
N ALA A 2 36.00 4.65 10.49
CA ALA A 2 35.38 4.36 11.81
C ALA A 2 33.89 3.98 11.73
N CYS A 3 33.08 4.75 11.00
CA CYS A 3 31.65 4.44 10.83
C CYS A 3 31.41 3.09 10.13
N GLU A 4 32.26 2.73 9.15
CA GLU A 4 32.15 1.45 8.44
C GLU A 4 32.43 0.26 9.36
N ALA A 5 33.46 0.37 10.23
CA ALA A 5 33.75 -0.64 11.23
C ALA A 5 32.60 -0.80 12.24
N ILE A 6 32.00 0.30 12.68
CA ILE A 6 30.83 0.28 13.58
C ILE A 6 29.62 -0.38 12.92
N VAL A 7 29.32 -0.03 11.66
CA VAL A 7 28.20 -0.65 10.93
C VAL A 7 28.43 -2.15 10.71
N ALA A 8 29.67 -2.57 10.44
CA ALA A 8 30.01 -3.99 10.29
C ALA A 8 29.79 -4.76 11.60
N GLU A 9 30.23 -4.20 12.73
CA GLU A 9 30.03 -4.81 14.04
C GLU A 9 28.56 -4.88 14.45
N LEU A 10 27.79 -3.81 14.22
CA LEU A 10 26.34 -3.79 14.48
C LEU A 10 25.60 -4.87 13.68
N LYS A 11 26.00 -5.12 12.42
CA LYS A 11 25.45 -6.21 11.61
C LYS A 11 25.81 -7.58 12.17
N ALA A 12 27.03 -7.75 12.68
CA ALA A 12 27.47 -9.01 13.30
C ALA A 12 26.74 -9.29 14.63
N LEU A 13 26.41 -8.24 15.40
CA LEU A 13 25.66 -8.33 16.66
C LEU A 13 24.14 -8.47 16.46
N ALA A 14 23.61 -8.07 15.30
CA ALA A 14 22.19 -8.08 15.02
C ALA A 14 21.60 -9.51 15.09
N LYS A 15 20.50 -9.65 15.83
CA LYS A 15 19.76 -10.91 15.95
C LYS A 15 18.40 -10.78 15.24
N PRO A 16 18.10 -11.63 14.25
CA PRO A 16 16.81 -11.62 13.58
C PRO A 16 15.66 -11.89 14.55
N VAL A 17 14.58 -11.13 14.42
CA VAL A 17 13.38 -11.19 15.28
C VAL A 17 12.38 -12.26 14.78
N ALA A 18 12.88 -13.29 14.09
CA ALA A 18 12.14 -14.14 13.15
C ALA A 18 10.83 -14.74 13.71
N GLY A 19 9.70 -14.11 13.39
CA GLY A 19 8.36 -14.63 13.67
C GLY A 19 7.98 -14.71 15.15
N ASN A 20 8.80 -14.19 16.06
CA ASN A 20 8.47 -14.21 17.49
C ASN A 20 7.58 -13.01 17.82
N LYS A 21 6.28 -13.25 17.88
CA LYS A 21 5.25 -12.26 18.25
C LYS A 21 5.63 -11.43 19.48
N LYS A 22 6.21 -12.05 20.51
CA LYS A 22 6.60 -11.35 21.75
C LYS A 22 7.71 -10.33 21.50
N GLN A 23 8.70 -10.67 20.68
CA GLN A 23 9.78 -9.75 20.34
C GLN A 23 9.28 -8.63 19.40
N ILE A 24 8.38 -8.96 18.46
CA ILE A 24 7.72 -7.98 17.61
C ILE A 24 6.93 -6.98 18.45
N ALA A 25 6.12 -7.47 19.40
CA ALA A 25 5.36 -6.63 20.33
C ALA A 25 6.28 -5.71 21.14
N GLN A 26 7.39 -6.23 21.67
CA GLN A 26 8.36 -5.42 22.42
C GLN A 26 8.94 -4.28 21.59
N VAL A 27 9.36 -4.56 20.35
CA VAL A 27 9.90 -3.53 19.45
C VAL A 27 8.83 -2.50 19.10
N ALA A 28 7.60 -2.96 18.81
CA ALA A 28 6.47 -2.09 18.50
C ALA A 28 6.08 -1.19 19.70
N THR A 29 6.00 -1.75 20.91
CA THR A 29 5.73 -1.00 22.15
C THR A 29 6.77 0.08 22.40
N ILE A 30 8.07 -0.25 22.27
CA ILE A 30 9.14 0.74 22.46
C ILE A 30 9.04 1.87 21.41
N SER A 31 8.73 1.52 20.16
CA SER A 31 8.58 2.48 19.06
C SER A 31 7.32 3.35 19.22
N ALA A 32 6.28 2.82 19.86
CA ALA A 32 5.02 3.50 20.18
C ALA A 32 5.08 4.22 21.54
N ASN A 33 6.24 4.72 21.96
CA ASN A 33 6.43 5.44 23.24
C ASN A 33 6.00 4.64 24.49
N SER A 34 6.32 3.35 24.54
CA SER A 34 5.96 2.42 25.62
C SER A 34 4.45 2.14 25.74
N ASP A 35 3.70 2.29 24.66
CA ASP A 35 2.30 1.85 24.59
C ASP A 35 2.22 0.34 24.32
N GLU A 36 1.86 -0.42 25.37
CA GLU A 36 1.71 -1.87 25.28
C GLU A 36 0.54 -2.27 24.38
N LYS A 37 -0.57 -1.51 24.38
CA LYS A 37 -1.76 -1.85 23.58
C LYS A 37 -1.47 -1.74 22.09
N ILE A 38 -0.80 -0.66 21.67
CA ILE A 38 -0.40 -0.48 20.27
C ILE A 38 0.62 -1.54 19.85
N GLY A 39 1.58 -1.87 20.71
CA GLY A 39 2.56 -2.93 20.41
C GLY A 39 1.92 -4.30 20.23
N GLU A 40 0.96 -4.67 21.08
CA GLU A 40 0.17 -5.89 20.94
C GLU A 40 -0.67 -5.89 19.65
N LEU A 41 -1.31 -4.76 19.31
CA LEU A 41 -2.13 -4.63 18.11
C LEU A 41 -1.29 -4.83 16.84
N ILE A 42 -0.11 -4.21 16.75
CA ILE A 42 0.83 -4.39 15.62
C ILE A 42 1.30 -5.85 15.53
N ALA A 43 1.64 -6.47 16.66
CA ALA A 43 2.07 -7.86 16.68
C ALA A 43 0.95 -8.82 16.24
N ASN A 44 -0.29 -8.56 16.66
CA ASN A 44 -1.47 -9.28 16.21
C ASN A 44 -1.74 -9.08 14.71
N ALA A 45 -1.56 -7.87 14.19
CA ALA A 45 -1.69 -7.57 12.78
C ALA A 45 -0.68 -8.37 11.95
N MET A 46 0.61 -8.30 12.30
CA MET A 46 1.70 -9.02 11.63
C MET A 46 1.52 -10.55 11.66
N GLU A 47 0.97 -11.10 12.73
CA GLU A 47 0.67 -12.54 12.81
C GLU A 47 -0.45 -12.94 11.84
N LYS A 48 -1.48 -12.09 11.66
CA LYS A 48 -2.59 -12.36 10.76
C LYS A 48 -2.24 -12.15 9.28
N VAL A 49 -1.48 -11.10 8.94
CA VAL A 49 -1.12 -10.79 7.54
C VAL A 49 0.13 -11.53 7.06
N GLY A 50 0.92 -12.07 8.00
CA GLY A 50 2.23 -12.67 7.71
C GLY A 50 3.34 -11.63 7.63
N LYS A 51 4.59 -12.09 7.54
CA LYS A 51 5.78 -11.22 7.59
C LYS A 51 5.84 -10.20 6.44
N ASP A 52 5.33 -10.58 5.27
CA ASP A 52 5.35 -9.78 4.05
C ASP A 52 3.97 -9.17 3.74
N GLY A 53 3.03 -9.24 4.70
CA GLY A 53 1.70 -8.66 4.57
C GLY A 53 1.71 -7.14 4.73
N VAL A 54 0.77 -6.48 4.06
CA VAL A 54 0.62 -5.02 4.11
C VAL A 54 -0.25 -4.64 5.31
N ILE A 55 0.20 -3.65 6.08
CA ILE A 55 -0.55 -3.07 7.20
C ILE A 55 -0.85 -1.61 6.85
N THR A 56 -2.13 -1.25 6.79
CA THR A 56 -2.60 0.12 6.64
C THR A 56 -3.24 0.60 7.94
N VAL A 57 -3.19 1.91 8.18
CA VAL A 57 -3.84 2.54 9.34
C VAL A 57 -4.82 3.58 8.83
N GLU A 58 -6.06 3.51 9.31
CA GLU A 58 -7.13 4.45 8.98
C GLU A 58 -7.59 5.19 10.22
N GLU A 59 -7.98 6.45 10.06
CA GLU A 59 -8.54 7.26 11.15
C GLU A 59 -10.00 6.87 11.39
N ALA A 60 -10.27 6.23 12.53
CA ALA A 60 -11.61 5.84 12.93
C ALA A 60 -12.24 6.91 13.85
N LYS A 61 -13.56 7.10 13.72
CA LYS A 61 -14.36 7.95 14.63
C LYS A 61 -14.68 7.28 15.97
N SER A 62 -14.30 6.01 16.13
CA SER A 62 -14.51 5.21 17.34
C SER A 62 -13.44 5.52 18.38
N ILE A 63 -13.75 5.30 19.66
CA ILE A 63 -12.80 5.41 20.77
C ILE A 63 -11.92 4.15 20.87
N ASN A 64 -12.37 3.04 20.27
CA ASN A 64 -11.68 1.76 20.33
C ASN A 64 -10.86 1.52 19.06
N ASP A 65 -9.68 0.93 19.24
CA ASP A 65 -8.86 0.44 18.13
C ASP A 65 -9.45 -0.84 17.55
N GLU A 66 -9.53 -0.92 16.22
CA GLU A 66 -10.06 -2.08 15.50
C GLU A 66 -9.01 -2.65 14.55
N LEU A 67 -8.90 -3.99 14.50
CA LEU A 67 -8.04 -4.71 13.58
C LEU A 67 -8.89 -5.52 12.62
N SER A 68 -9.03 -5.05 11.39
CA SER A 68 -9.65 -5.77 10.28
C SER A 68 -8.57 -6.33 9.35
N VAL A 69 -8.81 -7.53 8.82
CA VAL A 69 -8.00 -8.10 7.74
C VAL A 69 -8.87 -8.10 6.51
N VAL A 70 -8.42 -7.41 5.47
CA VAL A 70 -9.11 -7.37 4.19
C VAL A 70 -8.30 -8.19 3.19
N GLU A 71 -8.96 -9.10 2.49
CA GLU A 71 -8.33 -9.81 1.38
C GLU A 71 -8.11 -8.82 0.23
N GLY A 72 -6.86 -8.66 -0.19
CA GLY A 72 -6.48 -7.69 -1.21
C GLY A 72 -5.09 -7.98 -1.76
N MET A 73 -4.65 -7.14 -2.69
CA MET A 73 -3.35 -7.25 -3.33
C MET A 73 -2.73 -5.86 -3.46
N GLN A 74 -1.43 -5.77 -3.17
CA GLN A 74 -0.62 -4.58 -3.42
C GLN A 74 0.43 -4.93 -4.48
N PHE A 75 0.70 -3.96 -5.35
CA PHE A 75 1.77 -4.04 -6.34
C PHE A 75 2.76 -2.89 -6.11
N ASP A 76 4.03 -3.11 -6.45
CA ASP A 76 5.06 -2.07 -6.41
C ASP A 76 5.01 -1.14 -7.63
N ARG A 77 3.80 -0.66 -7.98
CA ARG A 77 3.57 0.34 -9.03
C ARG A 77 2.55 1.37 -8.59
N GLY A 78 2.83 2.64 -8.89
CA GLY A 78 1.96 3.78 -8.62
C GLY A 78 1.18 4.24 -9.84
N TYR A 79 0.50 5.37 -9.71
CA TYR A 79 -0.16 6.06 -10.81
C TYR A 79 0.87 6.66 -11.78
N LEU A 80 0.55 6.67 -13.08
CA LEU A 80 1.46 7.20 -14.10
C LEU A 80 1.54 8.72 -14.11
N SER A 81 0.48 9.40 -13.64
CA SER A 81 0.37 10.85 -13.64
C SER A 81 -0.20 11.36 -12.32
N PRO A 82 0.34 12.46 -11.73
CA PRO A 82 -0.16 13.04 -10.50
C PRO A 82 -1.57 13.63 -10.65
N TYR A 83 -2.07 13.83 -11.89
CA TYR A 83 -3.44 14.26 -12.13
C TYR A 83 -4.49 13.24 -11.68
N PHE A 84 -4.10 11.99 -11.40
CA PHE A 84 -5.00 10.96 -10.87
C PHE A 84 -5.18 11.03 -9.34
N ILE A 85 -4.48 11.92 -8.64
CA ILE A 85 -4.60 12.08 -7.19
C ILE A 85 -5.99 12.63 -6.85
N THR A 86 -6.75 11.88 -6.05
CA THR A 86 -8.07 12.31 -5.56
C THR A 86 -7.99 12.88 -4.14
N ASN A 87 -6.95 12.51 -3.38
CA ASN A 87 -6.65 13.05 -2.05
C ASN A 87 -5.27 13.70 -2.07
N ALA A 88 -5.25 15.03 -2.20
CA ALA A 88 -4.02 15.82 -2.33
C ALA A 88 -3.17 15.82 -1.05
N ASP A 89 -3.80 15.74 0.13
CA ASP A 89 -3.08 15.76 1.41
C ASP A 89 -2.26 14.49 1.60
N LYS A 90 -2.83 13.34 1.22
CA LYS A 90 -2.19 12.03 1.31
C LYS A 90 -1.41 11.64 0.04
N MET A 91 -1.54 12.41 -1.05
CA MET A 91 -0.95 12.12 -2.36
C MET A 91 -1.37 10.74 -2.93
N ILE A 92 -2.64 10.36 -2.72
CA ILE A 92 -3.20 9.05 -3.12
C ILE A 92 -4.39 9.18 -4.09
N CYS A 93 -4.61 8.12 -4.86
CA CYS A 93 -5.80 7.92 -5.68
C CYS A 93 -6.72 6.90 -5.00
N GLU A 94 -7.86 7.37 -4.50
CA GLU A 94 -8.90 6.55 -3.87
C GLU A 94 -10.07 6.39 -4.85
N LEU A 95 -10.37 5.15 -5.25
CA LEU A 95 -11.47 4.82 -6.16
C LEU A 95 -12.49 3.91 -5.46
N SER A 96 -13.74 4.34 -5.39
CA SER A 96 -14.84 3.56 -4.80
C SER A 96 -15.54 2.70 -5.85
N ASN A 97 -15.57 1.37 -5.64
CA ASN A 97 -16.19 0.39 -6.53
C ASN A 97 -15.82 0.59 -8.02
N PRO A 98 -14.53 0.67 -8.39
CA PRO A 98 -14.13 0.94 -9.76
C PRO A 98 -14.44 -0.25 -10.69
N LEU A 99 -14.58 0.04 -11.97
CA LEU A 99 -14.38 -0.95 -13.03
C LEU A 99 -12.88 -1.15 -13.20
N VAL A 100 -12.45 -2.39 -13.47
CA VAL A 100 -11.03 -2.71 -13.67
C VAL A 100 -10.82 -3.19 -15.09
N LEU A 101 -10.03 -2.43 -15.87
CA LEU A 101 -9.57 -2.83 -17.18
C LEU A 101 -8.17 -3.42 -17.05
N LEU A 102 -8.03 -4.69 -17.44
CA LEU A 102 -6.74 -5.37 -17.55
C LEU A 102 -6.36 -5.48 -19.03
N PHE A 103 -5.18 -4.96 -19.39
CA PHE A 103 -4.67 -4.98 -20.75
C PHE A 103 -3.21 -5.45 -20.75
N ASP A 104 -2.85 -6.36 -21.64
CA ASP A 104 -1.55 -7.06 -21.60
C ASP A 104 -0.45 -6.38 -22.44
N LYS A 105 -0.74 -5.21 -23.01
CA LYS A 105 0.15 -4.45 -23.92
C LYS A 105 0.20 -2.98 -23.54
N LYS A 106 1.05 -2.23 -24.25
CA LYS A 106 1.06 -0.77 -24.19
C LYS A 106 -0.17 -0.16 -24.85
N ILE A 107 -0.74 0.87 -24.22
CA ILE A 107 -1.80 1.69 -24.78
C ILE A 107 -1.17 2.97 -25.35
N THR A 108 -1.27 3.15 -26.66
CA THR A 108 -0.69 4.30 -27.37
C THR A 108 -1.74 5.21 -28.00
N ASN A 109 -2.95 4.71 -28.22
CA ASN A 109 -4.02 5.42 -28.92
C ASN A 109 -5.27 5.51 -28.06
N LEU A 110 -5.72 6.73 -27.78
CA LEU A 110 -6.92 7.00 -26.98
C LEU A 110 -8.20 6.46 -27.63
N LYS A 111 -8.24 6.36 -28.97
CA LYS A 111 -9.44 5.88 -29.69
C LYS A 111 -9.84 4.47 -29.28
N ASP A 112 -8.87 3.63 -28.96
CA ASP A 112 -9.12 2.24 -28.55
C ASP A 112 -9.72 2.16 -27.14
N LEU A 113 -9.53 3.20 -26.32
CA LEU A 113 -10.10 3.32 -24.97
C LEU A 113 -11.50 3.94 -24.96
N LEU A 114 -11.92 4.67 -26.01
CA LEU A 114 -13.21 5.37 -26.04
C LEU A 114 -14.40 4.48 -25.65
N PRO A 115 -14.56 3.25 -26.19
CA PRO A 115 -15.70 2.41 -25.83
C PRO A 115 -15.73 2.03 -24.34
N VAL A 116 -14.55 1.87 -23.73
CA VAL A 116 -14.42 1.52 -22.30
C VAL A 116 -14.71 2.73 -21.42
N LEU A 117 -14.22 3.91 -21.82
CA LEU A 117 -14.50 5.18 -21.13
C LEU A 117 -15.99 5.53 -21.16
N GLU A 118 -16.63 5.37 -22.32
CA GLU A 118 -18.08 5.55 -22.47
C GLU A 118 -18.87 4.59 -21.58
N ALA A 119 -18.45 3.32 -21.51
CA ALA A 119 -19.06 2.34 -20.62
C ALA A 119 -18.89 2.71 -19.14
N ALA A 120 -17.70 3.18 -18.73
CA ALA A 120 -17.45 3.63 -17.36
C ALA A 120 -18.31 4.85 -17.00
N GLN A 121 -18.38 5.83 -17.91
CA GLN A 121 -19.21 7.02 -17.74
C GLN A 121 -20.69 6.67 -17.64
N LYS A 122 -21.19 5.78 -18.50
CA LYS A 122 -22.60 5.33 -18.49
C LYS A 122 -22.98 4.65 -17.19
N ASN A 123 -22.06 3.91 -16.57
CA ASN A 123 -22.28 3.25 -15.30
C ASN A 123 -22.03 4.17 -14.09
N ALA A 124 -21.57 5.41 -14.31
CA ALA A 124 -21.16 6.35 -13.27
C ALA A 124 -20.19 5.73 -12.25
N ARG A 125 -19.27 4.89 -12.74
CA ARG A 125 -18.26 4.20 -11.92
C ARG A 125 -16.86 4.63 -12.35
N PRO A 126 -15.92 4.82 -11.41
CA PRO A 126 -14.53 5.09 -11.76
C PRO A 126 -13.92 3.91 -12.54
N LEU A 127 -12.85 4.16 -13.29
CA LEU A 127 -12.14 3.15 -14.06
C LEU A 127 -10.67 3.07 -13.59
N LEU A 128 -10.24 1.89 -13.18
CA LEU A 128 -8.84 1.54 -12.94
C LEU A 128 -8.30 0.81 -14.18
N ILE A 129 -7.24 1.35 -14.78
CA ILE A 129 -6.57 0.74 -15.93
C ILE A 129 -5.24 0.16 -15.49
N ILE A 130 -5.03 -1.13 -15.76
CA ILE A 130 -3.75 -1.82 -15.53
C ILE A 130 -3.27 -2.33 -16.90
N ALA A 131 -2.16 -1.76 -17.37
CA ALA A 131 -1.54 -2.06 -18.65
C ALA A 131 -0.01 -2.16 -18.52
N GLU A 132 0.67 -2.59 -19.58
CA GLU A 132 2.14 -2.59 -19.60
C GLU A 132 2.69 -1.16 -19.47
N ASP A 133 2.11 -0.23 -20.24
CA ASP A 133 2.40 1.20 -20.21
C ASP A 133 1.25 2.01 -20.86
N MET A 134 1.18 3.30 -20.57
CA MET A 134 0.33 4.26 -21.30
C MET A 134 1.18 5.42 -21.82
N GLU A 135 1.27 5.57 -23.14
CA GLU A 135 2.15 6.55 -23.79
C GLU A 135 1.35 7.50 -24.71
N GLY A 136 1.93 8.67 -25.00
CA GLY A 136 1.43 9.61 -26.02
C GLY A 136 0.14 10.34 -25.64
N GLU A 137 -0.73 10.59 -26.63
CA GLU A 137 -2.03 11.27 -26.48
C GLU A 137 -3.01 10.56 -25.52
N ALA A 138 -2.70 9.32 -25.11
CA ALA A 138 -3.52 8.61 -24.13
C ALA A 138 -3.29 9.10 -22.68
N LEU A 139 -2.19 9.81 -22.40
CA LEU A 139 -1.81 10.27 -21.06
C LEU A 139 -1.89 11.80 -20.87
N THR A 140 -1.63 12.57 -21.93
CA THR A 140 -1.79 14.04 -21.97
C THR A 140 -3.19 14.45 -22.34
#